data_AF-A0AAV4Y5S6-F1
#
_entry.id   AF-A0AAV4Y5S6-F1
#
_cell.length_a   1.000
_cell.length_b   1.000
_cell.length_c   1.000
_cell.angle_alpha   90.00
_cell.angle_beta   90.00
_cell.angle_gamma   90.00
#
_symmetry.space_group_name_H-M   'P 1'
#
loop_
_entity.id
_entity.type
_entity.pdbx_description
1 polymer ?
#
loop_
_entity_poly.entity_id
_entity_poly.type
_entity_poly.pdbx_seq_one_letter_code
_entity_poly.pdbx_strand_id
1 'polypeptide(L)'
;MIKLLLLFWFYLQFGESAKLSVPRILLPYNTGVPTNYTLEVKEGGCYKWSSSRYDLVTVTPLPSDRERASCTTKALVSAVSRYPERENAIILVEDEKSGQILRCDIVIDSVHSIEIITTTRVLFLEDAPEAFEVVAKNDQGDTFTSLAGVAFQWSLESDSLASDAYGVLRFLKFADSVYKTPATVEYWEKQNLHGSMILMEGSKTGSAKVTVKPLDPAYKHVASYDVSLVVVANLNLKPAHIYVLPGTKVKYHLELIKQGKLFQYHCHRTNIILKWLIKLLLL
;
A
#
# COMPACT_ATOMS: atom_id res chain seq x y z
N MET A 1 -51.29 -0.59 29.37
CA MET A 1 -50.63 -1.08 28.14
C MET A 1 -49.41 -0.26 27.71
N ILE A 2 -49.45 1.08 27.76
CA ILE A 2 -48.30 1.94 27.33
C ILE A 2 -47.05 1.80 28.24
N LYS A 3 -47.23 1.57 29.55
CA LYS A 3 -46.09 1.33 30.48
C LYS A 3 -45.34 0.01 30.23
N LEU A 4 -45.99 -1.01 29.66
CA LEU A 4 -45.35 -2.31 29.38
C LEU A 4 -44.51 -2.26 28.09
N LEU A 5 -44.95 -1.47 27.09
CA LEU A 5 -44.18 -1.21 25.87
C LEU A 5 -42.91 -0.40 26.14
N LEU A 6 -42.95 0.55 27.07
CA LEU A 6 -41.76 1.33 27.46
C LEU A 6 -40.73 0.48 28.22
N LEU A 7 -41.17 -0.53 28.98
CA LEU A 7 -40.28 -1.51 29.62
C LEU A 7 -39.66 -2.48 28.61
N PHE A 8 -40.38 -2.84 27.54
CA PHE A 8 -39.83 -3.67 26.46
C PHE A 8 -38.85 -2.90 25.56
N TRP A 9 -39.05 -1.58 25.40
CA TRP A 9 -38.11 -0.72 24.67
C TRP A 9 -36.84 -0.38 25.46
N PHE A 10 -36.86 -0.47 26.80
CA PHE A 10 -35.66 -0.28 27.62
C PHE A 10 -34.77 -1.54 27.68
N TYR A 11 -35.29 -2.72 27.33
CA TYR A 11 -34.53 -3.97 27.22
C TYR A 11 -33.83 -4.15 25.87
N LEU A 12 -34.12 -3.31 24.88
CA LEU A 12 -33.37 -3.21 23.62
C LEU A 12 -32.25 -2.17 23.75
N GLN A 13 -31.47 -2.24 24.84
CA GLN A 13 -30.10 -1.76 24.79
C GLN A 13 -29.37 -2.71 23.84
N PHE A 14 -29.23 -2.29 22.59
CA PHE A 14 -28.32 -2.88 21.62
C PHE A 14 -26.93 -2.98 22.30
N GLY A 15 -26.62 -4.15 22.84
CA GLY A 15 -25.25 -4.49 23.19
C GLY A 15 -24.51 -4.62 21.87
N GLU A 16 -23.76 -3.59 21.49
CA GLU A 16 -22.89 -3.68 20.33
C GLU A 16 -21.85 -4.76 20.64
N SER A 17 -21.94 -5.91 19.95
CA SER A 17 -20.98 -7.00 20.14
C SER A 17 -19.62 -6.53 19.65
N ALA A 18 -18.61 -6.64 20.50
CA ALA A 18 -17.23 -6.36 20.15
C ALA A 18 -16.77 -7.23 18.96
N LYS A 19 -16.07 -6.63 18.01
CA LYS A 19 -15.57 -7.25 16.78
C LYS A 19 -14.13 -6.83 16.52
N LEU A 20 -13.32 -7.84 16.24
CA LEU A 20 -11.94 -7.64 15.79
C LEU A 20 -11.90 -7.09 14.36
N SER A 21 -10.85 -6.33 14.04
CA SER A 21 -10.60 -5.80 12.71
C SER A 21 -10.46 -6.89 11.65
N VAL A 22 -9.87 -8.03 12.05
CA VAL A 22 -9.65 -9.21 11.20
C VAL A 22 -9.80 -10.51 12.02
N PRO A 23 -10.27 -11.61 11.41
CA PRO A 23 -10.39 -12.90 12.09
C PRO A 23 -9.09 -13.72 12.11
N ARG A 24 -8.19 -13.48 11.14
CA ARG A 24 -6.94 -14.20 10.95
C ARG A 24 -5.85 -13.27 10.42
N ILE A 25 -4.62 -13.48 10.88
CA ILE A 25 -3.42 -12.76 10.45
C ILE A 25 -2.38 -13.78 9.97
N LEU A 26 -1.79 -13.53 8.80
CA LEU A 26 -0.66 -14.28 8.26
C LEU A 26 0.56 -13.36 8.23
N LEU A 27 1.62 -13.72 8.97
CA LEU A 27 2.86 -12.94 9.07
C LEU A 27 4.06 -13.77 8.63
N PRO A 28 5.08 -13.15 8.01
CA PRO A 28 6.33 -13.85 7.72
C PRO A 28 7.08 -14.14 9.02
N TYR A 29 7.87 -15.20 9.03
CA TYR A 29 8.82 -15.44 10.12
C TYR A 29 9.90 -14.34 10.19
N ASN A 30 10.47 -14.18 11.39
CA ASN A 30 11.43 -13.13 11.70
C ASN A 30 12.84 -13.49 11.22
N THR A 31 13.35 -12.78 10.23
CA THR A 31 14.73 -12.92 9.73
C THR A 31 15.72 -11.96 10.39
N GLY A 32 15.25 -11.08 11.28
CA GLY A 32 16.06 -10.13 12.03
C GLY A 32 15.23 -9.00 12.61
N VAL A 33 14.25 -8.52 11.84
CA VAL A 33 13.28 -7.50 12.26
C VAL A 33 11.89 -8.14 12.39
N PRO A 34 11.26 -8.13 13.58
CA PRO A 34 9.91 -8.64 13.77
C PRO A 34 8.90 -7.94 12.86
N THR A 35 8.03 -8.70 12.20
CA THR A 35 6.93 -8.13 11.42
C THR A 35 5.77 -7.78 12.34
N ASN A 36 5.34 -6.53 12.27
CA ASN A 36 4.29 -5.98 13.12
C ASN A 36 2.97 -5.79 12.35
N TYR A 37 1.87 -5.99 13.06
CA TYR A 37 0.51 -5.68 12.62
C TYR A 37 -0.32 -5.13 13.78
N THR A 38 -1.11 -4.08 13.55
CA THR A 38 -1.98 -3.50 14.58
C THR A 38 -3.36 -4.16 14.53
N LEU A 39 -3.66 -4.96 15.55
CA LEU A 39 -4.99 -5.57 15.75
C LEU A 39 -5.86 -4.61 16.58
N GLU A 40 -7.12 -4.45 16.19
CA GLU A 40 -8.04 -3.46 16.78
C GLU A 40 -9.42 -4.06 17.02
N VAL A 41 -10.08 -3.64 18.10
CA VAL A 41 -11.51 -3.88 18.34
C VAL A 41 -12.30 -2.62 17.95
N LYS A 42 -13.30 -2.77 17.07
CA LYS A 42 -13.96 -1.62 16.41
C LYS A 42 -14.89 -0.82 17.32
N GLU A 43 -15.56 -1.48 18.25
CA GLU A 43 -16.66 -0.93 19.05
C GLU A 43 -16.17 -0.13 20.29
N GLY A 44 -14.87 0.19 20.36
CA GLY A 44 -14.26 0.78 21.55
C GLY A 44 -14.36 -0.16 22.76
N GLY A 45 -13.88 0.26 23.92
CA GLY A 45 -13.93 -0.54 25.14
C GLY A 45 -12.58 -0.69 25.84
N CYS A 46 -12.48 -1.72 26.67
CA CYS A 46 -11.34 -1.95 27.55
C CYS A 46 -10.98 -3.43 27.45
N TYR A 47 -9.97 -3.74 26.64
CA TYR A 47 -9.61 -5.11 26.34
C TYR A 47 -8.21 -5.46 26.86
N LYS A 48 -8.09 -6.69 27.38
CA LYS A 48 -6.83 -7.33 27.74
C LYS A 48 -6.40 -8.27 26.62
N TRP A 49 -5.10 -8.27 26.34
CA TRP A 49 -4.52 -9.00 25.22
C TRP A 49 -3.58 -10.08 25.73
N SER A 50 -3.71 -11.29 25.22
CA SER A 50 -2.80 -12.40 25.54
C SER A 50 -2.50 -13.27 24.32
N SER A 51 -1.34 -13.92 24.31
CA SER A 51 -0.91 -14.85 23.28
C SER A 51 -0.87 -16.27 23.83
N SER A 52 -1.31 -17.24 23.04
CA SER A 52 -1.17 -18.66 23.39
C SER A 52 0.27 -19.16 23.29
N ARG A 53 1.11 -18.48 22.50
CA ARG A 53 2.52 -18.85 22.22
C ARG A 53 3.38 -17.59 22.07
N TYR A 54 3.91 -17.10 23.19
CA TYR A 54 4.77 -15.91 23.23
C TYR A 54 6.14 -16.12 22.58
N ASP A 55 6.56 -17.37 22.41
CA ASP A 55 7.75 -17.76 21.65
C ASP A 55 7.60 -17.52 20.13
N LEU A 56 6.36 -17.41 19.64
CA LEU A 56 6.04 -17.17 18.24
C LEU A 56 5.57 -15.76 17.97
N VAL A 57 4.62 -15.29 18.77
CA VAL A 57 3.92 -14.02 18.57
C VAL A 57 3.80 -13.32 19.90
N THR A 58 4.36 -12.11 19.97
CA THR A 58 4.14 -11.21 21.10
C THR A 58 2.99 -10.26 20.79
N VAL A 59 2.30 -9.84 21.85
CA VAL A 59 1.22 -8.87 21.76
C VAL A 59 1.48 -7.76 22.78
N THR A 60 1.57 -6.52 22.31
CA THR A 60 1.81 -5.35 23.16
C THR A 60 0.63 -4.38 23.05
N PRO A 61 -0.09 -4.11 24.16
CA PRO A 61 -1.18 -3.14 24.18
C PRO A 61 -0.70 -1.75 23.71
N LEU A 62 -1.48 -1.11 22.84
CA LEU A 62 -1.22 0.24 22.35
C LEU A 62 -2.23 1.22 22.99
N PRO A 63 -1.87 1.88 24.11
CA PRO A 63 -2.79 2.79 24.78
C PRO A 63 -3.03 4.02 23.91
N SER A 64 -4.29 4.44 23.82
CA SER A 64 -4.62 5.77 23.30
C SER A 64 -4.39 6.84 24.36
N ASP A 65 -4.23 8.12 23.96
CA ASP A 65 -3.98 9.26 24.86
C ASP A 65 -5.05 9.43 25.98
N ARG A 66 -6.19 8.74 25.86
CA ARG A 66 -7.33 8.78 26.80
C ARG A 66 -7.51 7.50 27.62
N GLU A 67 -6.69 6.47 27.40
CA GLU A 67 -6.80 5.17 28.05
C GLU A 67 -5.88 5.07 29.29
N ARG A 68 -6.37 4.40 30.34
CA ARG A 68 -5.50 3.94 31.43
C ARG A 68 -4.62 2.81 30.89
N ALA A 69 -3.37 2.73 31.33
CA ALA A 69 -2.42 1.71 30.88
C ALA A 69 -2.83 0.23 31.12
N SER A 70 -3.98 -0.04 31.76
CA SER A 70 -4.41 -1.38 32.14
C SER A 70 -5.14 -2.16 31.04
N CYS A 71 -5.73 -1.49 30.05
CA CYS A 71 -6.46 -2.13 28.95
C CYS A 71 -6.49 -1.21 27.73
N THR A 72 -6.58 -1.76 26.52
CA THR A 72 -6.51 -0.99 25.28
C THR A 72 -7.45 -1.51 24.21
N THR A 73 -7.81 -0.65 23.26
CA THR A 73 -8.62 -1.03 22.09
C THR A 73 -7.78 -1.56 20.93
N LYS A 74 -6.47 -1.27 20.93
CA LYS A 74 -5.51 -1.71 19.93
C LYS A 74 -4.34 -2.41 20.61
N ALA A 75 -3.74 -3.35 19.89
CA ALA A 75 -2.48 -3.96 20.28
C ALA A 75 -1.61 -4.23 19.05
N LEU A 76 -0.30 -4.12 19.24
CA LEU A 76 0.69 -4.50 18.24
C LEU A 76 0.95 -6.00 18.37
N VAL A 77 0.71 -6.72 17.29
CA VAL A 77 1.02 -8.14 17.14
C VAL A 77 2.35 -8.24 16.40
N SER A 78 3.35 -8.88 17.00
CA SER A 78 4.70 -8.97 16.45
C SER A 78 5.11 -10.43 16.26
N ALA A 79 5.45 -10.81 15.03
CA ALA A 79 6.00 -12.13 14.73
C ALA A 79 7.48 -12.18 15.17
N VAL A 80 7.78 -13.00 16.18
CA VAL A 80 9.13 -13.15 16.75
C VAL A 80 9.79 -14.49 16.42
N SER A 81 9.00 -15.49 16.00
CA SER A 81 9.52 -16.80 15.56
C SER A 81 10.55 -16.65 14.45
N ARG A 82 11.67 -17.38 14.56
CA ARG A 82 12.73 -17.41 13.55
C ARG A 82 12.69 -18.67 12.68
N TYR A 83 11.71 -19.54 12.91
CA TYR A 83 11.57 -20.81 12.23
C TYR A 83 10.80 -20.62 10.92
N PRO A 84 11.29 -21.13 9.78
CA PRO A 84 10.62 -21.01 8.50
C PRO A 84 9.43 -21.96 8.36
N GLU A 85 9.31 -22.97 9.23
CA GLU A 85 8.16 -23.85 9.24
C GLU A 85 6.88 -23.10 9.62
N ARG A 86 5.77 -23.52 9.00
CA ARG A 86 4.47 -22.96 9.32
C ARG A 86 4.09 -23.26 10.76
N GLU A 87 3.87 -22.20 11.53
CA GLU A 87 3.52 -22.25 12.94
C GLU A 87 2.21 -21.50 13.20
N ASN A 88 1.47 -21.92 14.22
CA ASN A 88 0.18 -21.33 14.56
C ASN A 88 0.16 -20.83 16.01
N ALA A 89 -0.41 -19.66 16.22
CA ALA A 89 -0.66 -19.08 17.54
C ALA A 89 -2.06 -18.44 17.56
N ILE A 90 -2.54 -18.13 18.75
CA ILE A 90 -3.85 -17.51 18.96
C ILE A 90 -3.67 -16.30 19.84
N ILE A 91 -4.22 -15.16 19.40
CA ILE A 91 -4.38 -13.99 20.25
C ILE A 91 -5.79 -14.02 20.84
N LEU A 92 -5.86 -13.93 22.17
CA LEU A 92 -7.09 -13.85 22.93
C LEU A 92 -7.27 -12.42 23.44
N VAL A 93 -8.48 -11.90 23.26
CA VAL A 93 -8.84 -10.53 23.59
C VAL A 93 -10.04 -10.56 24.52
N GLU A 94 -9.82 -10.24 25.79
CA GLU A 94 -10.85 -10.30 26.84
C GLU A 94 -11.41 -8.90 27.10
N ASP A 95 -12.72 -8.73 26.95
CA ASP A 95 -13.43 -7.52 27.40
C ASP A 95 -13.56 -7.53 28.92
N GLU A 96 -12.94 -6.56 29.61
CA GLU A 96 -12.97 -6.50 31.06
C GLU A 96 -14.39 -6.33 31.64
N LYS A 97 -15.33 -5.75 30.87
CA LYS A 97 -16.69 -5.48 31.37
C LYS A 97 -17.59 -6.69 31.26
N SER A 98 -17.57 -7.37 30.12
CA SER A 98 -18.46 -8.50 29.84
C SER A 98 -17.84 -9.87 30.13
N GLY A 99 -16.51 -9.96 30.22
CA GLY A 99 -15.77 -11.22 30.24
C GLY A 99 -15.79 -11.96 28.91
N GLN A 100 -16.29 -11.33 27.83
CA GLN A 100 -16.30 -11.92 26.50
C GLN A 100 -14.86 -12.05 25.98
N ILE A 101 -14.53 -13.22 25.43
CA ILE A 101 -13.24 -13.48 24.79
C ILE A 101 -13.41 -13.52 23.28
N LEU A 102 -12.73 -12.63 22.58
CA LEU A 102 -12.56 -12.66 21.14
C LEU A 102 -11.26 -13.40 20.80
N ARG A 103 -11.23 -14.01 19.62
CA ARG A 103 -10.13 -14.83 19.14
C ARG A 103 -9.65 -14.35 17.77
N CYS A 104 -8.34 -14.21 17.62
CA CYS A 104 -7.69 -14.01 16.32
C CYS A 104 -6.66 -15.12 16.10
N ASP A 105 -6.78 -15.85 14.99
CA ASP A 105 -5.80 -16.87 14.61
C ASP A 105 -4.59 -16.21 13.95
N ILE A 106 -3.39 -16.53 14.41
CA ILE A 106 -2.13 -16.06 13.81
C ILE A 106 -1.41 -17.24 13.18
N VAL A 107 -1.03 -17.08 11.93
CA VAL A 107 -0.20 -18.02 11.19
C VAL A 107 1.13 -17.33 10.91
N ILE A 108 2.22 -17.98 11.27
CA ILE A 108 3.57 -17.59 10.85
C ILE A 108 3.99 -18.54 9.75
N ASP A 109 4.48 -18.01 8.64
CA ASP A 109 4.82 -18.82 7.46
C ASP A 109 5.97 -18.20 6.65
N SER A 110 6.45 -18.94 5.67
CA SER A 110 7.50 -18.51 4.74
C SER A 110 6.95 -17.85 3.49
N VAL A 111 7.60 -16.76 3.06
CA VAL A 111 7.28 -16.11 1.78
C VAL A 111 7.76 -16.99 0.63
N HIS A 112 6.84 -17.27 -0.30
CA HIS A 112 7.11 -18.10 -1.49
C HIS A 112 7.18 -17.26 -2.76
N SER A 113 6.31 -16.26 -2.90
CA SER A 113 6.28 -15.37 -4.07
C SER A 113 5.92 -13.94 -3.66
N ILE A 114 6.29 -12.98 -4.51
CA ILE A 114 5.96 -11.57 -4.34
C ILE A 114 5.40 -10.98 -5.63
N GLU A 115 4.65 -9.89 -5.50
CA GLU A 115 4.02 -9.17 -6.61
C GLU A 115 3.95 -7.68 -6.26
N ILE A 116 4.13 -6.81 -7.26
CA ILE A 116 3.88 -5.37 -7.11
C ILE A 116 2.43 -5.07 -7.46
N ILE A 117 1.68 -4.51 -6.52
CA ILE A 117 0.34 -3.96 -6.72
C ILE A 117 0.44 -2.44 -6.85
N THR A 118 -0.31 -1.92 -7.82
CA THR A 118 -0.41 -0.49 -8.11
C THR A 118 -1.79 -0.14 -8.67
N THR A 119 -2.17 1.14 -8.55
CA THR A 119 -3.38 1.71 -9.13
C THR A 119 -3.26 1.92 -10.65
N THR A 120 -2.05 2.19 -11.16
CA THR A 120 -1.80 2.50 -12.57
C THR A 120 -0.44 2.01 -13.05
N ARG A 121 -0.35 1.64 -14.33
CA ARG A 121 0.92 1.36 -15.03
C ARG A 121 1.42 2.52 -15.88
N VAL A 122 0.64 3.61 -15.90
CA VAL A 122 0.96 4.84 -16.64
C VAL A 122 1.09 5.97 -15.64
N LEU A 123 2.26 6.61 -15.62
CA LEU A 123 2.53 7.80 -14.83
C LEU A 123 2.55 9.02 -15.73
N PHE A 124 2.19 10.17 -15.18
CA PHE A 124 2.30 11.44 -15.88
C PHE A 124 3.60 12.14 -15.51
N LEU A 125 4.23 12.76 -16.50
CA LEU A 125 5.45 13.54 -16.33
C LEU A 125 5.22 14.70 -15.36
N GLU A 126 6.05 14.80 -14.32
CA GLU A 126 6.00 15.86 -13.29
C GLU A 126 4.62 15.99 -12.60
N ASP A 127 3.89 14.89 -12.51
CA ASP A 127 2.67 14.75 -11.69
C ASP A 127 3.00 14.25 -10.28
N ALA A 128 2.00 14.16 -9.42
CA ALA A 128 2.17 13.62 -8.08
C ALA A 128 2.72 12.17 -8.13
N PRO A 129 3.59 11.80 -7.17
CA PRO A 129 4.15 10.45 -7.13
C PRO A 129 3.06 9.44 -6.78
N GLU A 130 3.17 8.25 -7.37
CA GLU A 130 2.27 7.12 -7.11
C GLU A 130 2.91 6.12 -6.15
N ALA A 131 2.10 5.52 -5.28
CA ALA A 131 2.54 4.51 -4.34
C ALA A 131 2.47 3.12 -4.97
N PHE A 132 3.57 2.39 -4.87
CA PHE A 132 3.68 1.01 -5.30
C PHE A 132 3.95 0.14 -4.08
N GLU A 133 3.21 -0.97 -3.97
CA GLU A 133 3.26 -1.84 -2.81
C GLU A 133 3.58 -3.28 -3.23
N VAL A 134 4.40 -3.95 -2.44
CA VAL A 134 4.67 -5.38 -2.55
C VAL A 134 3.65 -6.12 -1.72
N VAL A 135 3.02 -7.11 -2.34
CA VAL A 135 2.35 -8.20 -1.64
C VAL A 135 3.18 -9.45 -1.74
N ALA A 136 3.09 -10.29 -0.72
CA ALA A 136 3.72 -11.60 -0.70
C ALA A 136 2.67 -12.68 -0.54
N LYS A 137 2.95 -13.87 -1.05
CA LYS A 137 2.14 -15.08 -0.87
C LYS A 137 2.97 -16.24 -0.36
N ASN A 138 2.38 -17.10 0.47
CA ASN A 138 3.00 -18.36 0.88
C ASN A 138 2.87 -19.42 -0.25
N ASP A 139 3.34 -20.63 0.03
CA ASP A 139 3.28 -21.77 -0.90
C ASP A 139 1.84 -22.24 -1.19
N GLN A 140 0.87 -21.86 -0.35
CA GLN A 140 -0.55 -22.12 -0.54
C GLN A 140 -1.27 -21.04 -1.37
N GLY A 141 -0.58 -19.94 -1.68
CA GLY A 141 -1.16 -18.80 -2.38
C GLY A 141 -1.91 -17.81 -1.48
N ASP A 142 -1.84 -17.96 -0.16
CA ASP A 142 -2.41 -17.02 0.81
C ASP A 142 -1.55 -15.75 0.91
N THR A 143 -2.20 -14.58 0.90
CA THR A 143 -1.52 -13.29 0.97
C THR A 143 -1.16 -12.93 2.41
N PHE A 144 0.10 -12.54 2.63
CA PHE A 144 0.58 -12.05 3.92
C PHE A 144 -0.14 -10.75 4.32
N THR A 145 -0.55 -10.67 5.58
CA THR A 145 -1.29 -9.52 6.14
C THR A 145 -0.39 -8.30 6.33
N SER A 146 0.90 -8.50 6.58
CA SER A 146 1.89 -7.44 6.74
C SER A 146 3.27 -7.93 6.31
N LEU A 147 4.05 -7.01 5.75
CA LEU A 147 5.47 -7.18 5.39
C LEU A 147 6.35 -6.15 6.10
N ALA A 148 5.87 -5.56 7.19
CA ALA A 148 6.53 -4.48 7.91
C ALA A 148 7.98 -4.79 8.32
N GLY A 149 8.28 -6.06 8.63
CA GLY A 149 9.61 -6.52 9.02
C GLY A 149 10.50 -7.00 7.86
N VAL A 150 10.06 -6.85 6.60
CA VAL A 150 10.81 -7.30 5.43
C VAL A 150 11.31 -6.11 4.62
N ALA A 151 12.62 -6.06 4.41
CA ALA A 151 13.25 -5.09 3.52
C ALA A 151 13.29 -5.61 2.08
N PHE A 152 13.12 -4.70 1.13
CA PHE A 152 13.14 -4.98 -0.29
C PHE A 152 14.18 -4.13 -1.00
N GLN A 153 14.86 -4.74 -1.97
CA GLN A 153 15.65 -4.04 -2.96
C GLN A 153 14.75 -3.67 -4.13
N TRP A 154 14.62 -2.37 -4.38
CA TRP A 154 13.93 -1.82 -5.53
C TRP A 154 14.97 -1.32 -6.53
N SER A 155 14.81 -1.67 -7.80
CA SER A 155 15.70 -1.23 -8.88
C SER A 155 14.91 -0.80 -10.11
N LEU A 156 15.51 0.14 -10.87
CA LEU A 156 14.98 0.61 -12.14
C LEU A 156 15.87 0.09 -13.26
N GLU A 157 15.25 -0.60 -14.21
CA GLU A 157 15.87 -1.12 -15.42
C GLU A 157 15.23 -0.45 -16.63
N SER A 158 16.02 -0.19 -17.69
CA SER A 158 15.47 0.40 -18.90
C SER A 158 14.99 -0.72 -19.82
N ASP A 159 13.80 -0.57 -20.36
CA ASP A 159 13.27 -1.50 -21.36
C ASP A 159 14.04 -1.43 -22.70
N SER A 160 14.89 -0.40 -22.88
CA SER A 160 15.72 -0.24 -24.07
C SER A 160 17.18 -0.03 -23.69
N LEU A 161 18.09 -0.71 -24.40
CA LEU A 161 19.55 -0.56 -24.27
C LEU A 161 20.05 0.87 -24.57
N ALA A 162 19.17 1.75 -25.05
CA ALA A 162 19.47 3.12 -25.46
C ALA A 162 18.90 4.20 -24.52
N SER A 163 18.17 3.83 -23.45
CA SER A 163 17.57 4.79 -22.50
C SER A 163 18.06 4.57 -21.08
N ASP A 164 18.32 5.65 -20.35
CA ASP A 164 18.61 5.60 -18.92
C ASP A 164 17.29 5.44 -18.14
N ALA A 165 17.06 4.29 -17.49
CA ALA A 165 15.86 4.01 -16.70
C ALA A 165 15.63 5.04 -15.58
N TYR A 166 16.73 5.38 -14.90
CA TYR A 166 16.82 6.45 -13.90
C TYR A 166 16.54 7.85 -14.46
N GLY A 167 16.51 7.99 -15.79
CA GLY A 167 16.04 9.19 -16.47
C GLY A 167 14.52 9.27 -16.57
N VAL A 168 13.82 8.14 -16.68
CA VAL A 168 12.37 8.05 -16.88
C VAL A 168 11.63 8.06 -15.55
N LEU A 169 12.06 7.23 -14.60
CA LEU A 169 11.46 7.12 -13.27
C LEU A 169 12.41 7.57 -12.18
N ARG A 170 11.84 8.10 -11.08
CA ARG A 170 12.59 8.45 -9.87
C ARG A 170 11.87 7.93 -8.63
N PHE A 171 12.62 7.28 -7.74
CA PHE A 171 12.15 6.94 -6.40
C PHE A 171 12.11 8.19 -5.52
N LEU A 172 11.05 8.31 -4.72
CA LEU A 172 10.89 9.36 -3.73
C LEU A 172 10.75 8.74 -2.34
N LYS A 173 11.38 9.34 -1.33
CA LYS A 173 11.14 8.97 0.06
C LYS A 173 9.82 9.56 0.52
N PHE A 174 9.04 8.82 1.31
CA PHE A 174 7.82 9.33 1.91
C PHE A 174 8.11 10.55 2.80
N ALA A 175 9.22 10.53 3.54
CA ALA A 175 9.66 11.65 4.37
C ALA A 175 9.88 12.96 3.58
N ASP A 176 10.23 12.87 2.30
CA ASP A 176 10.45 14.02 1.41
C ASP A 176 9.18 14.41 0.63
N SER A 177 8.07 13.69 0.84
CA SER A 177 6.81 13.87 0.12
C SER A 177 5.77 14.63 0.96
N VAL A 178 4.68 15.03 0.32
CA VAL A 178 3.51 15.63 1.00
C VAL A 178 2.59 14.58 1.64
N TYR A 179 2.87 13.30 1.45
CA TYR A 179 2.04 12.20 1.95
C TYR A 179 2.46 11.77 3.35
N LYS A 180 1.49 11.27 4.12
CA LYS A 180 1.78 10.74 5.45
C LYS A 180 2.59 9.46 5.33
N THR A 181 3.81 9.45 5.87
CA THR A 181 4.67 8.27 5.92
C THR A 181 4.03 7.16 6.77
N PRO A 182 3.80 5.96 6.21
CA PRO A 182 3.42 4.80 7.01
C PRO A 182 4.55 4.44 7.98
N ALA A 183 4.22 4.07 9.23
CA ALA A 183 5.21 3.74 10.25
C ALA A 183 6.15 2.59 9.83
N THR A 184 5.63 1.65 9.02
CA THR A 184 6.40 0.54 8.44
C THR A 184 7.47 1.03 7.47
N VAL A 185 7.17 2.05 6.66
CA VAL A 185 8.10 2.64 5.70
C VAL A 185 9.10 3.55 6.40
N GLU A 186 8.65 4.34 7.39
CA GLU A 186 9.51 5.24 8.17
C GLU A 186 10.70 4.50 8.81
N TYR A 187 10.46 3.29 9.32
CA TYR A 187 11.51 2.45 9.92
C TYR A 187 12.64 2.15 8.94
N TRP A 188 12.30 1.72 7.72
CA TRP A 188 13.29 1.34 6.70
C TRP A 188 13.99 2.55 6.09
N GLU A 189 13.26 3.65 5.83
CA GLU A 189 13.84 4.87 5.26
C GLU A 189 14.91 5.50 6.17
N LYS A 190 14.73 5.43 7.50
CA LYS A 190 15.73 5.87 8.49
C LYS A 190 17.05 5.08 8.40
N GLN A 191 17.00 3.86 7.88
CA GLN A 191 18.16 2.99 7.67
C GLN A 191 18.70 3.06 6.24
N ASN A 192 18.18 3.97 5.40
CA ASN A 192 18.44 4.03 3.95
C ASN A 192 18.10 2.71 3.22
N LEU A 193 17.08 2.00 3.72
CA LEU A 193 16.50 0.83 3.10
C LEU A 193 15.06 1.12 2.66
N HIS A 194 14.49 0.21 1.88
CA HIS A 194 13.11 0.30 1.43
C HIS A 194 12.30 -0.87 2.01
N GLY A 195 11.09 -0.56 2.47
CA GLY A 195 10.13 -1.57 2.90
C GLY A 195 9.30 -2.11 1.74
N SER A 196 8.11 -2.61 2.06
CA SER A 196 7.15 -3.12 1.08
C SER A 196 6.49 -2.02 0.24
N MET A 197 6.71 -0.74 0.52
CA MET A 197 6.05 0.36 -0.20
C MET A 197 7.06 1.45 -0.57
N ILE A 198 6.94 1.99 -1.78
CA ILE A 198 7.78 3.06 -2.32
C ILE A 198 6.95 4.05 -3.14
N LEU A 199 7.37 5.31 -3.17
CA LEU A 199 6.80 6.33 -4.06
C LEU A 199 7.63 6.43 -5.34
N MET A 200 6.95 6.50 -6.48
CA MET A 200 7.57 6.68 -7.79
C MET A 200 6.92 7.81 -8.57
N GLU A 201 7.75 8.63 -9.21
CA GLU A 201 7.31 9.72 -10.09
C GLU A 201 7.94 9.60 -11.49
N GLY A 202 7.24 10.16 -12.49
CA GLY A 202 7.73 10.29 -13.85
C GLY A 202 8.64 11.51 -14.01
N SER A 203 9.93 11.29 -14.25
CA SER A 203 10.94 12.34 -14.48
C SER A 203 11.14 12.69 -15.95
N LYS A 204 10.98 11.72 -16.86
CA LYS A 204 10.98 11.90 -18.32
C LYS A 204 9.99 10.96 -18.97
N THR A 205 9.49 11.32 -20.13
CA THR A 205 8.67 10.43 -20.98
C THR A 205 9.47 9.21 -21.41
N GLY A 206 8.81 8.05 -21.46
CA GLY A 206 9.44 6.79 -21.86
C GLY A 206 8.89 5.58 -21.12
N SER A 207 9.55 4.45 -21.28
CA SER A 207 9.22 3.20 -20.58
C SER A 207 10.38 2.79 -19.67
N ALA A 208 10.04 2.31 -18.49
CA ALA A 208 11.00 1.81 -17.53
C ALA A 208 10.40 0.63 -16.76
N LYS A 209 11.27 -0.31 -16.43
CA LYS A 209 10.93 -1.53 -15.72
C LYS A 209 11.36 -1.37 -14.27
N VAL A 210 10.44 -1.66 -13.36
CA VAL A 210 10.69 -1.66 -11.93
C VAL A 210 10.80 -3.10 -11.46
N THR A 211 11.92 -3.42 -10.84
CA THR A 211 12.23 -4.75 -10.32
C THR A 211 12.25 -4.67 -8.79
N VAL A 212 11.59 -5.63 -8.13
CA VAL A 212 11.63 -5.77 -6.67
C VAL A 212 12.08 -7.16 -6.25
N LYS A 213 12.91 -7.21 -5.21
CA LYS A 213 13.39 -8.46 -4.62
C LYS A 213 13.53 -8.33 -3.10
N PRO A 214 13.20 -9.35 -2.30
CA PRO A 214 13.48 -9.30 -0.87
C PRO A 214 15.00 -9.23 -0.63
N LEU A 215 15.44 -8.36 0.28
CA LEU A 215 16.87 -8.13 0.52
C LEU A 215 17.52 -9.23 1.37
N ASP A 216 16.75 -9.82 2.28
CA ASP A 216 17.27 -10.78 3.25
C ASP A 216 17.73 -12.10 2.58
N PRO A 217 18.92 -12.63 2.93
CA PRO A 217 19.41 -13.93 2.45
C PRO A 217 18.46 -15.10 2.69
N ALA A 218 17.58 -15.03 3.68
CA ALA A 218 16.59 -16.06 3.98
C ALA A 218 15.55 -16.22 2.85
N TYR A 219 15.37 -15.20 2.00
CA TYR A 219 14.44 -15.20 0.87
C TYR A 219 15.14 -15.42 -0.48
N LYS A 220 16.34 -16.01 -0.51
CA LYS A 220 17.08 -16.28 -1.76
C LYS A 220 16.31 -17.11 -2.78
N HIS A 221 15.39 -17.97 -2.32
CA HIS A 221 14.53 -18.79 -3.16
C HIS A 221 13.39 -17.99 -3.81
N VAL A 222 13.05 -16.81 -3.29
CA VAL A 222 11.97 -15.98 -3.81
C VAL A 222 12.47 -15.25 -5.06
N ALA A 223 11.78 -15.48 -6.18
CA ALA A 223 12.06 -14.80 -7.43
C ALA A 223 11.78 -13.29 -7.32
N SER A 224 12.54 -12.47 -8.06
CA SER A 224 12.20 -11.07 -8.22
C SER A 224 10.90 -10.92 -9.02
N TYR A 225 10.20 -9.81 -8.78
CA TYR A 225 9.01 -9.46 -9.54
C TYR A 225 9.22 -8.14 -10.24
N ASP A 226 8.80 -8.08 -11.51
CA ASP A 226 9.04 -6.94 -12.36
C ASP A 226 7.75 -6.38 -12.95
N VAL A 227 7.67 -5.06 -13.06
CA VAL A 227 6.56 -4.36 -13.71
C VAL A 227 7.08 -3.27 -14.65
N SER A 228 6.65 -3.28 -15.92
CA SER A 228 6.93 -2.20 -16.87
C SER A 228 5.92 -1.07 -16.70
N LEU A 229 6.44 0.14 -16.55
CA LEU A 229 5.70 1.38 -16.43
C LEU A 229 5.98 2.27 -17.63
N VAL A 230 5.02 3.12 -17.97
CA VAL A 230 5.15 4.12 -19.04
C VAL A 230 4.90 5.49 -18.46
N VAL A 231 5.82 6.42 -18.69
CA VAL A 231 5.66 7.83 -18.35
C VAL A 231 5.26 8.59 -19.60
N VAL A 232 4.14 9.30 -19.52
CA VAL A 232 3.59 10.10 -20.63
C VAL A 232 3.46 11.57 -20.24
N ALA A 233 3.50 12.45 -21.23
CA ALA A 233 3.24 13.87 -20.99
C ALA A 233 1.76 14.10 -20.63
N ASN A 234 1.48 14.93 -19.63
CA ASN A 234 0.11 15.31 -19.25
C ASN A 234 -0.43 16.39 -20.19
N LEU A 235 -0.85 15.95 -21.39
CA LEU A 235 -1.35 16.79 -22.47
C LEU A 235 -2.85 16.59 -22.64
N ASN A 236 -3.60 17.69 -22.60
CA ASN A 236 -5.04 17.70 -22.86
C ASN A 236 -5.34 18.49 -24.15
N LEU A 237 -6.06 17.86 -25.08
CA LEU A 237 -6.51 18.50 -26.31
C LEU A 237 -7.94 19.01 -26.14
N LYS A 238 -8.15 20.29 -26.41
CA LYS A 238 -9.47 20.92 -26.40
C LYS A 238 -9.87 21.37 -27.81
N PRO A 239 -11.09 21.06 -28.28
CA PRO A 239 -12.08 20.17 -27.67
C PRO A 239 -11.67 18.68 -27.75
N ALA A 240 -12.01 17.89 -26.73
CA ALA A 240 -11.70 16.45 -26.67
C ALA A 240 -12.56 15.61 -27.63
N HIS A 241 -13.81 16.02 -27.86
CA HIS A 241 -14.73 15.40 -28.79
C HIS A 241 -15.32 16.45 -29.72
N ILE A 242 -15.35 16.13 -31.01
CA ILE A 242 -15.84 17.04 -32.05
C ILE A 242 -16.57 16.22 -33.11
N TYR A 243 -17.74 16.71 -33.51
CA TYR A 243 -18.48 16.21 -34.66
C TYR A 243 -18.43 17.28 -35.76
N VAL A 244 -17.90 16.93 -36.93
CA VAL A 244 -17.69 17.87 -38.04
C VAL A 244 -18.06 17.28 -39.38
N LEU A 245 -18.57 18.13 -40.26
CA LEU A 245 -18.82 17.79 -41.66
C LEU A 245 -17.50 17.77 -42.46
N PRO A 246 -17.41 16.94 -43.52
CA PRO A 246 -16.24 16.91 -44.40
C PRO A 246 -15.84 18.29 -44.93
N GLY A 247 -14.55 18.63 -44.82
CA GLY A 247 -13.99 19.93 -45.25
C GLY A 247 -13.95 21.02 -44.17
N THR A 248 -14.49 20.75 -42.97
CA THR A 248 -14.48 21.70 -41.85
C THR A 248 -13.10 21.82 -41.20
N LYS A 249 -12.60 23.05 -41.03
CA LYS A 249 -11.36 23.32 -40.25
C LYS A 249 -11.68 23.46 -38.77
N VAL A 250 -10.93 22.73 -37.94
CA VAL A 250 -11.08 22.74 -36.48
C VAL A 250 -9.88 23.42 -35.84
N LYS A 251 -10.13 24.31 -34.88
CA LYS A 251 -9.10 24.90 -34.03
C LYS A 251 -8.96 24.05 -32.76
N TYR A 252 -7.76 23.53 -32.53
CA TYR A 252 -7.42 22.82 -31.31
C TYR A 252 -6.55 23.69 -30.40
N HIS A 253 -6.77 23.56 -29.11
CA HIS A 253 -5.92 24.11 -28.06
C HIS A 253 -5.26 22.95 -27.32
N LEU A 254 -3.96 23.08 -27.09
CA LEU A 254 -3.19 22.13 -26.30
C LEU A 254 -3.00 22.73 -24.91
N GLU A 255 -3.45 22.01 -23.90
CA GLU A 255 -3.23 22.34 -22.51
C GLU A 255 -2.21 21.35 -21.94
N LEU A 256 -1.03 21.84 -21.56
CA LEU A 256 -0.01 21.07 -20.87
C LEU A 256 -0.12 21.36 -19.37
N ILE A 257 -0.27 20.33 -18.57
CA ILE A 257 -0.21 20.46 -17.11
C ILE A 257 1.19 20.07 -16.66
N LYS A 258 1.86 21.00 -15.97
CA LYS A 258 3.22 20.80 -15.45
C LYS A 258 3.28 21.30 -14.01
N GLN A 259 3.61 20.43 -13.05
CA GLN A 259 3.70 20.77 -11.62
C GLN A 259 2.44 21.48 -11.09
N GLY A 260 1.25 21.02 -11.51
CA GLY A 260 -0.03 21.63 -11.15
C GLY A 260 -0.34 22.98 -11.80
N LYS A 261 0.49 23.47 -12.74
CA LYS A 261 0.24 24.71 -13.51
C LYS A 261 -0.21 24.38 -14.93
N LEU A 262 -1.23 25.10 -15.40
CA LEU A 262 -1.80 24.95 -16.74
C LEU A 262 -1.09 25.88 -17.74
N PHE A 263 -0.53 25.31 -18.81
CA PHE A 263 0.07 26.06 -19.91
C PHE A 263 -0.76 25.84 -21.18
N GLN A 264 -1.26 26.95 -21.76
CA GLN A 264 -2.09 26.90 -22.97
C GLN A 264 -1.29 27.28 -24.20
N TYR A 265 -1.31 26.40 -25.21
CA TYR A 265 -0.67 26.62 -26.49
C TYR A 265 -1.71 26.63 -27.61
N HIS A 266 -1.63 27.64 -28.47
CA HIS A 266 -2.50 27.78 -29.64
C HIS A 266 -1.86 27.11 -30.86
N CYS A 267 -2.55 26.12 -31.42
CA CYS A 267 -2.09 25.44 -32.61
C CYS A 267 -2.36 26.31 -33.87
N HIS A 268 -1.41 27.17 -34.23
CA HIS A 268 -1.63 28.23 -35.22
C HIS A 268 -1.59 27.78 -36.70
N ARG A 269 -1.27 26.50 -36.99
CA ARG A 269 -1.25 25.95 -38.35
C ARG A 269 -2.06 24.66 -38.44
N THR A 270 -3.15 24.71 -39.19
CA THR A 270 -4.05 23.59 -39.57
C THR A 270 -3.40 22.50 -40.45
N ASN A 271 -2.06 22.41 -40.48
CA ASN A 271 -1.30 21.34 -41.14
C ASN A 271 -0.49 20.52 -40.13
N ILE A 272 -0.97 20.39 -38.89
CA ILE A 272 -0.49 19.30 -38.03
C ILE A 272 -1.17 18.02 -38.52
N ILE A 273 -0.57 17.41 -39.54
CA ILE A 273 -0.70 15.98 -39.78
C ILE A 273 -0.40 15.33 -38.42
N LEU A 274 -1.28 14.45 -37.95
CA LEU A 274 -1.16 13.66 -36.70
C LEU A 274 0.27 13.16 -36.43
N LYS A 275 1.11 13.00 -37.45
CA LYS A 275 2.56 12.71 -37.39
C LYS A 275 3.36 13.57 -36.42
N TRP A 276 3.09 14.88 -36.26
CA TRP A 276 3.84 15.71 -35.31
C TRP A 276 3.35 15.57 -33.86
N LEU A 277 2.05 15.33 -33.67
CA LEU A 277 1.47 15.04 -32.36
C LEU A 277 1.96 13.67 -31.85
N ILE A 278 2.07 12.69 -32.75
CA ILE A 278 2.70 11.39 -32.48
C ILE A 278 4.18 11.54 -32.11
N LYS A 279 4.91 12.47 -32.75
CA LYS A 279 6.33 12.70 -32.44
C LYS A 279 6.55 13.42 -31.09
N LEU A 280 5.57 14.20 -30.64
CA LEU A 280 5.57 14.82 -29.29
C LEU A 280 5.05 13.90 -28.19
N LEU A 281 4.29 12.86 -28.56
CA LEU A 281 3.84 11.77 -27.67
C LEU A 281 4.86 10.63 -27.55
N LEU A 282 5.92 10.62 -28.37
CA LEU A 282 6.96 9.58 -28.45
C LEU A 282 8.39 10.11 -28.17
N LEU A 283 8.52 11.32 -27.66
CA LEU A 283 9.78 11.91 -27.17
C LEU A 283 9.65 12.30 -25.71
#